data_AF-A0A090Y2F6-F1
#
_entry.id   AF-A0A090Y2F6-F1
#
_cell.length_a   1.000
_cell.length_b   1.000
_cell.length_c   1.000
_cell.angle_alpha   90.00
_cell.angle_beta   90.00
_cell.angle_gamma   90.00
#
_symmetry.space_group_name_H-M   'P 1'
#
loop_
_entity.id
_entity.type
_entity.pdbx_description
1 polymer ?
#
loop_
_entity_poly.entity_id
_entity_poly.type
_entity_poly.pdbx_seq_one_letter_code
_entity_poly.pdbx_strand_id
1 'polypeptide(L)'
;MNMAVKTFAGWKGEIFDEYVQVGDVVDQEMIDYFMNSLPPVVYGPRLCQAGSVEDYVNGRATYLTFEHTAEGWVYRGYCYRGETTAR
;
A
#
# COMPACT_ATOMS: atom_id res chain seq x y z
N MET A 1 -16.01 11.18 10.13
CA MET A 1 -14.69 11.57 10.68
C MET A 1 -13.84 11.99 9.51
N ASN A 2 -13.25 13.19 9.55
CA ASN A 2 -12.34 13.66 8.51
C ASN A 2 -10.99 12.93 8.75
N MET A 3 -10.78 11.79 8.10
CA MET A 3 -9.46 11.14 8.16
C MET A 3 -8.50 11.98 7.31
N ALA A 4 -7.45 12.51 7.93
CA ALA A 4 -6.44 13.24 7.19
C ALA A 4 -5.66 12.27 6.29
N VAL A 5 -5.54 12.61 5.01
CA VAL A 5 -4.74 11.85 4.03
C VAL A 5 -3.28 11.82 4.48
N LYS A 6 -2.67 10.63 4.51
CA LYS A 6 -1.25 10.42 4.76
C LYS A 6 -0.47 10.72 3.48
N THR A 7 0.27 11.81 3.49
CA THR A 7 1.00 12.24 2.29
C THR A 7 2.40 11.68 2.24
N PHE A 8 2.92 11.44 1.03
CA PHE A 8 4.33 11.08 0.82
C PHE A 8 5.27 12.16 1.37
N ALA A 9 4.98 13.43 1.10
CA ALA A 9 5.74 14.56 1.65
C ALA A 9 5.73 14.63 3.20
N GLY A 10 4.71 14.08 3.85
CA GLY A 10 4.63 13.98 5.32
C GLY A 10 5.43 12.83 5.92
N TRP A 11 5.82 11.84 5.09
CA TRP A 11 6.66 10.72 5.50
C TRP A 11 8.12 11.17 5.60
N LYS A 12 8.59 11.49 6.82
CA LYS A 12 9.93 12.08 7.07
C LYS A 12 11.06 11.03 7.19
N GLY A 13 10.96 9.91 6.47
CA GLY A 13 11.95 8.82 6.53
C GLY A 13 11.85 7.92 7.76
N GLU A 14 10.69 7.93 8.44
CA GLU A 14 10.34 6.93 9.47
C GLU A 14 10.08 5.56 8.82
N ILE A 15 9.92 4.51 9.63
CA ILE A 15 9.48 3.21 9.12
C ILE A 15 8.06 3.39 8.55
N PHE A 16 7.81 2.96 7.31
CA PHE A 16 6.53 3.19 6.62
C PHE A 16 5.33 2.77 7.47
N ASP A 17 5.41 1.60 8.10
CA ASP A 17 4.38 1.04 8.98
C ASP A 17 4.21 1.77 10.31
N GLU A 18 5.11 2.68 10.71
CA GLU A 18 4.87 3.58 11.84
C GLU A 18 4.04 4.79 11.41
N TYR A 19 4.18 5.20 10.15
CA TYR A 19 3.52 6.39 9.60
C TYR A 19 2.13 6.09 9.02
N VAL A 20 1.95 4.96 8.31
CA VAL A 20 0.70 4.58 7.64
C VAL A 20 0.18 3.26 8.23
N GLN A 21 -1.05 3.28 8.76
CA GLN A 21 -1.71 2.11 9.32
C GLN A 21 -2.75 1.53 8.36
N VAL A 22 -3.08 0.24 8.51
CA VAL A 22 -4.14 -0.39 7.70
C VAL A 22 -5.45 0.39 7.83
N GLY A 23 -6.02 0.79 6.69
CA GLY A 23 -7.22 1.62 6.61
C GLY A 23 -6.94 3.11 6.38
N ASP A 24 -5.69 3.58 6.53
CA ASP A 24 -5.33 4.97 6.21
C ASP A 24 -5.44 5.21 4.70
N VAL A 25 -5.92 6.41 4.35
CA VAL A 25 -5.90 6.92 2.97
C VAL A 25 -4.55 7.60 2.72
N VAL A 26 -3.91 7.27 1.60
CA VAL A 26 -2.66 7.88 1.14
C VAL A 26 -2.87 8.73 -0.11
N ASP A 27 -1.94 9.65 -0.38
CA ASP A 27 -1.96 10.42 -1.63
C ASP A 27 -1.41 9.64 -2.83
N GLN A 28 -1.64 10.19 -4.02
CA GLN A 28 -1.17 9.58 -5.26
C GLN A 28 0.36 9.53 -5.33
N GLU A 29 1.06 10.51 -4.75
CA GLU A 29 2.52 10.53 -4.71
C GLU A 29 3.08 9.31 -3.98
N MET A 30 2.45 8.88 -2.89
CA MET A 30 2.81 7.64 -2.19
C MET A 30 2.67 6.41 -3.10
N ILE A 31 1.56 6.33 -3.86
CA ILE A 31 1.33 5.23 -4.81
C ILE A 31 2.39 5.22 -5.89
N ASP A 32 2.66 6.38 -6.48
CA ASP A 32 3.64 6.53 -7.54
C ASP A 32 5.05 6.16 -7.05
N TYR A 33 5.41 6.54 -5.83
CA TYR A 33 6.69 6.16 -5.22
C TYR A 33 6.87 4.63 -5.19
N PHE A 34 5.90 3.90 -4.64
CA PHE A 34 6.01 2.44 -4.52
C PHE A 34 5.89 1.72 -5.86
N MET A 35 5.00 2.16 -6.76
CA MET A 35 4.81 1.52 -8.07
C MET A 35 5.96 1.79 -9.04
N ASN A 36 6.73 2.87 -8.84
CA ASN A 36 7.89 3.20 -9.68
C ASN A 36 9.23 2.74 -9.07
N SER A 37 9.27 2.25 -7.82
CA SER A 37 10.51 1.76 -7.19
C SER A 37 10.99 0.43 -7.78
N LEU A 38 10.06 -0.50 -8.02
CA LEU A 38 10.29 -1.80 -8.66
C LEU A 38 9.08 -2.13 -9.55
N PRO A 39 9.24 -2.97 -10.58
CA PRO A 39 8.09 -3.45 -11.36
C PRO A 39 6.99 -3.99 -10.44
N PRO A 40 5.78 -3.40 -10.45
CA PRO A 40 4.74 -3.75 -9.51
C PRO A 40 4.16 -5.14 -9.80
N VAL A 41 3.72 -5.84 -8.77
CA VAL A 41 3.12 -7.17 -8.90
C VAL A 41 1.70 -7.08 -9.46
N VAL A 42 0.99 -6.01 -9.09
CA VAL A 42 -0.30 -5.61 -9.63
C VAL A 42 -0.31 -4.09 -9.76
N TYR A 43 -0.69 -3.57 -10.92
CA TYR A 43 -0.90 -2.14 -11.12
C TYR A 43 -2.14 -1.94 -11.97
N GLY A 44 -3.24 -1.61 -11.32
CA GLY A 44 -4.53 -1.46 -11.97
C GLY A 44 -5.41 -0.42 -11.27
N PRO A 45 -6.56 -0.07 -11.88
CA PRO A 45 -7.40 1.05 -11.44
C PRO A 45 -8.06 0.86 -10.06
N ARG A 46 -8.04 -0.36 -9.51
CA ARG A 46 -8.61 -0.70 -8.20
C ARG A 46 -7.56 -1.20 -7.20
N LEU A 47 -6.44 -1.73 -7.67
CA LEU A 47 -5.50 -2.47 -6.84
C LEU A 47 -4.07 -2.19 -7.32
N CYS A 48 -3.23 -1.83 -6.37
CA CYS A 48 -1.79 -1.63 -6.57
C CYS A 48 -1.04 -2.47 -5.54
N GLN A 49 -0.04 -3.23 -5.99
CA GLN A 49 0.83 -4.04 -5.13
C GLN A 49 2.28 -3.85 -5.52
N ALA A 50 3.11 -3.46 -4.55
CA ALA A 50 4.53 -3.14 -4.79
C ALA A 50 5.32 -4.37 -5.24
N GLY A 51 6.45 -4.13 -5.90
CA GLY A 51 7.29 -5.19 -6.49
C GLY A 51 8.04 -6.05 -5.47
N SER A 52 8.29 -5.55 -4.26
CA SER A 52 9.02 -6.28 -3.22
C SER A 52 8.10 -7.28 -2.52
N VAL A 53 8.61 -8.49 -2.29
CA VAL A 53 8.02 -9.43 -1.34
C VAL A 53 8.32 -8.91 0.06
N GLU A 54 7.30 -8.76 0.89
CA GLU A 54 7.49 -8.38 2.30
C GLU A 54 7.80 -9.61 3.14
N ASP A 55 6.95 -10.63 3.07
CA ASP A 55 7.08 -11.87 3.85
C ASP A 55 6.44 -13.06 3.13
N TYR A 56 6.61 -14.27 3.70
CA TYR A 56 5.96 -15.50 3.29
C TYR A 56 5.05 -16.05 4.39
N VAL A 57 3.77 -15.71 4.33
CA VAL A 57 2.75 -16.26 5.24
C VAL A 57 2.16 -17.53 4.62
N ASN A 58 2.26 -18.67 5.31
CA ASN A 58 1.79 -19.97 4.82
C ASN A 58 2.36 -20.36 3.44
N GLY A 59 3.64 -20.04 3.19
CA GLY A 59 4.34 -20.37 1.95
C GLY A 59 3.95 -19.51 0.74
N ARG A 60 3.19 -18.43 0.95
CA ARG A 60 2.77 -17.48 -0.09
C ARG A 60 3.35 -16.11 0.21
N ALA A 61 3.95 -15.48 -0.80
CA ALA A 61 4.47 -14.12 -0.71
C ALA A 61 3.35 -13.10 -0.45
N THR A 62 3.61 -12.15 0.44
CA THR A 62 2.77 -10.98 0.70
C THR A 62 3.43 -9.71 0.15
N TYR A 63 2.61 -8.72 -0.18
CA TYR A 63 3.03 -7.50 -0.88
C TYR A 63 2.35 -6.29 -0.25
N LEU A 64 3.08 -5.18 -0.14
CA LEU A 64 2.53 -3.88 0.21
C LEU A 64 1.35 -3.55 -0.73
N THR A 65 0.15 -3.40 -0.18
CA THR A 65 -1.09 -3.36 -0.96
C THR A 65 -1.88 -2.09 -0.72
N PHE A 66 -2.32 -1.47 -1.82
CA PHE A 66 -3.25 -0.34 -1.83
C PHE A 66 -4.49 -0.65 -2.65
N GLU A 67 -5.67 -0.28 -2.15
CA GLU A 67 -6.95 -0.40 -2.84
C GLU A 67 -7.51 0.99 -3.14
N HIS A 68 -7.96 1.22 -4.38
CA HIS A 68 -8.66 2.45 -4.74
C HIS A 68 -10.14 2.32 -4.38
N THR A 69 -10.60 3.17 -3.46
CA THR A 69 -11.94 3.21 -2.90
C THR A 69 -12.63 4.54 -3.22
N ALA A 70 -13.84 4.76 -2.71
CA ALA A 70 -14.51 6.05 -2.85
C ALA A 70 -13.79 7.16 -2.06
N GLU A 71 -13.04 6.79 -1.01
CA GLU A 71 -12.27 7.66 -0.14
C GLU A 71 -10.86 7.96 -0.67
N GLY A 72 -10.42 7.28 -1.74
CA GLY A 72 -9.09 7.36 -2.31
C GLY A 72 -8.31 6.06 -2.18
N TRP A 73 -6.98 6.14 -2.23
CA TRP A 73 -6.09 4.98 -2.07
C TRP A 73 -5.96 4.59 -0.61
N VAL A 74 -6.46 3.43 -0.23
CA VAL A 74 -6.43 2.91 1.14
C VAL A 74 -5.31 1.89 1.29
N TYR A 75 -4.45 2.05 2.30
CA TYR A 75 -3.46 1.04 2.67
C TYR A 75 -4.15 -0.19 3.26
N ARG A 76 -3.90 -1.36 2.67
CA ARG A 76 -4.49 -2.65 3.07
C ARG A 76 -3.53 -3.56 3.82
N GLY A 77 -2.33 -3.09 4.16
CA GLY A 77 -1.29 -3.92 4.75
C GLY A 77 -0.60 -4.80 3.70
N TYR A 78 0.00 -5.89 4.17
CA TYR A 78 0.66 -6.88 3.34
C TYR A 78 -0.32 -7.99 2.95
N CYS A 79 -0.74 -7.99 1.69
CA CYS A 79 -1.71 -8.95 1.18
C CYS A 79 -1.05 -9.93 0.21
N TYR A 80 -1.64 -11.10 0.05
CA TYR A 80 -1.27 -11.98 -1.06
C TYR A 80 -1.53 -11.30 -2.42
N ARG A 81 -0.85 -11.78 -3.46
CA ARG A 81 -1.05 -11.30 -4.83
C ARG A 81 -2.53 -11.29 -5.22
N GLY A 82 -3.04 -10.13 -5.62
CA GLY A 82 -4.42 -9.92 -6.07
C GLY A 82 -5.46 -9.78 -4.96
N GLU A 83 -5.08 -9.91 -3.68
CA GLU A 83 -5.97 -9.79 -2.53
C GLU A 83 -5.87 -8.42 -1.86
N THR A 84 -6.88 -8.03 -1.07
CA THR A 84 -6.95 -6.75 -0.34
C THR A 84 -7.14 -6.92 1.18
N THR A 85 -6.90 -8.13 1.69
CA THR A 85 -6.98 -8.42 3.12
C THR A 85 -5.61 -8.84 3.64
N ALA A 86 -5.08 -8.07 4.60
CA ALA A 86 -3.79 -8.32 5.25
C ALA A 86 -3.68 -9.74 5.85
N ARG A 87 -2.45 -10.25 5.96
CA ARG A 87 -2.12 -11.57 6.52
C ARG A 87 -0.96 -11.51 7.49
#